data_AF-A0A958GQJ9-F1
#
_entry.id   AF-A0A958GQJ9-F1
#
_cell.length_a   1.000
_cell.length_b   1.000
_cell.length_c   1.000
_cell.angle_alpha   90.00
_cell.angle_beta   90.00
_cell.angle_gamma   90.00
#
_symmetry.space_group_name_H-M   'P 1'
#
loop_
_entity.id
_entity.type
_entity.pdbx_description
1 polymer ?
#
loop_
_entity_poly.entity_id
_entity_poly.type
_entity_poly.pdbx_seq_one_letter_code
_entity_poly.pdbx_strand_id
1 'polypeptide(L)'
;MDDLECLRIPHFYSAFYVYKYATGLAAAATLAKRVLGKENGATERYLAFLSSGGSKYPLELLHDAGVDLRTPEPIEATISLFDRLVTELEELLQD
;
A
#
# COMPACT_ATOMS: atom_id res chain seq x y z
N MET A 1 28.46 6.06 -13.27
CA MET A 1 27.43 7.11 -13.48
C MET A 1 26.22 6.86 -12.59
N ASP A 2 25.88 5.60 -12.29
CA ASP A 2 24.85 5.23 -11.32
C ASP A 2 25.09 5.69 -9.87
N ASP A 3 26.34 5.77 -9.40
CA ASP A 3 26.63 6.09 -7.99
C ASP A 3 26.16 7.50 -7.53
N LEU A 4 25.88 8.41 -8.46
CA LEU A 4 25.39 9.77 -8.16
C LEU A 4 23.89 9.96 -8.40
N GLU A 5 23.17 8.90 -8.80
CA GLU A 5 21.74 8.96 -9.10
C GLU A 5 20.93 9.49 -7.89
N CYS A 6 21.29 9.04 -6.69
CA CYS A 6 20.62 9.41 -5.44
C CYS A 6 20.62 10.93 -5.19
N LEU A 7 21.63 11.67 -5.66
CA LEU A 7 21.75 13.11 -5.47
C LEU A 7 20.69 13.90 -6.27
N ARG A 8 20.11 13.29 -7.29
CA ARG A 8 19.07 13.90 -8.13
C ARG A 8 17.66 13.71 -7.56
N ILE A 9 17.49 12.90 -6.52
CA ILE A 9 16.18 12.52 -5.97
C ILE A 9 15.83 13.48 -4.81
N PRO A 10 14.87 14.42 -4.98
CA PRO A 10 14.59 15.43 -3.96
C PRO A 10 14.16 14.83 -2.62
N HIS A 11 13.46 13.70 -2.64
CA HIS A 11 12.97 13.04 -1.44
C HIS A 11 14.10 12.43 -0.57
N PHE A 12 15.32 12.27 -1.09
CA PHE A 12 16.46 11.79 -0.30
C PHE A 12 17.06 12.88 0.60
N TYR A 13 16.72 14.16 0.35
CA TYR A 13 17.04 15.26 1.27
C TYR A 13 16.04 15.37 2.44
N SER A 14 15.01 14.51 2.45
CA SER A 14 14.09 14.33 3.57
C SER A 14 14.32 12.96 4.21
N ALA A 15 15.04 12.95 5.34
CA ALA A 15 15.43 11.72 6.02
C ALA A 15 14.23 10.80 6.27
N PHE A 16 14.36 9.51 5.91
CA PHE A 16 13.35 8.47 6.11
C PHE A 16 11.97 8.78 5.50
N TYR A 17 11.89 9.54 4.41
CA TYR A 17 10.59 9.80 3.77
C TYR A 17 10.15 8.65 2.85
N VAL A 18 11.06 8.14 2.02
CA VAL A 18 10.72 7.31 0.85
C VAL A 18 10.12 5.94 1.18
N TYR A 19 10.41 5.36 2.35
CA TYR A 19 9.82 4.08 2.74
C TYR A 19 8.29 4.16 2.83
N LYS A 20 7.75 5.35 3.09
CA LYS A 20 6.31 5.60 3.20
C LYS A 20 5.57 5.31 1.90
N TYR A 21 6.24 5.40 0.75
CA TYR A 21 5.65 5.02 -0.54
C TYR A 21 5.35 3.52 -0.58
N ALA A 22 6.30 2.68 -0.16
CA ALA A 22 6.13 1.24 -0.15
C ALA A 22 5.03 0.82 0.86
N THR A 23 5.08 1.33 2.09
CA THR A 23 4.06 1.01 3.10
C THR A 23 2.69 1.58 2.75
N GLY A 24 2.64 2.76 2.12
CA GLY A 24 1.41 3.40 1.68
C GLY A 24 0.74 2.63 0.53
N LEU A 25 1.53 2.18 -0.45
CA LEU A 25 1.05 1.32 -1.53
C LEU A 25 0.49 0.01 -0.98
N ALA A 26 1.19 -0.61 -0.02
CA ALA A 26 0.76 -1.87 0.57
C ALA A 26 -0.55 -1.75 1.35
N ALA A 27 -0.70 -0.66 2.11
CA ALA A 27 -1.96 -0.33 2.76
C ALA A 27 -3.09 -0.10 1.74
N ALA A 28 -2.82 0.66 0.68
CA ALA A 28 -3.80 0.96 -0.36
C ALA A 28 -4.25 -0.32 -1.09
N ALA A 29 -3.33 -1.21 -1.47
CA ALA A 29 -3.63 -2.48 -2.11
C ALA A 29 -4.53 -3.36 -1.23
N THR A 30 -4.23 -3.43 0.08
CA THR A 30 -5.03 -4.19 1.05
C THR A 30 -6.44 -3.61 1.19
N LEU A 31 -6.57 -2.29 1.38
CA LEU A 31 -7.88 -1.62 1.47
C LEU A 31 -8.70 -1.81 0.20
N ALA A 32 -8.09 -1.61 -0.97
CA ALA A 32 -8.75 -1.79 -2.26
C ALA A 32 -9.25 -3.22 -2.46
N LYS A 33 -8.42 -4.23 -2.15
CA LYS A 33 -8.82 -5.64 -2.22
C LYS A 33 -10.08 -5.93 -1.40
N ARG A 34 -10.16 -5.41 -0.18
CA ARG A 34 -11.30 -5.63 0.72
C ARG A 34 -12.57 -4.92 0.26
N VAL A 35 -12.45 -3.67 -0.19
CA VAL A 35 -13.58 -2.89 -0.73
C VAL A 35 -14.12 -3.56 -2.01
N LEU A 36 -13.25 -3.90 -2.96
CA LEU A 36 -13.64 -4.57 -4.21
C LEU A 36 -14.18 -5.98 -3.97
N GLY A 37 -13.64 -6.69 -2.97
CA GLY A 37 -14.11 -8.00 -2.52
C GLY A 37 -15.41 -7.97 -1.73
N LYS A 38 -15.99 -6.78 -1.47
CA LYS A 38 -17.22 -6.58 -0.68
C LYS A 38 -17.16 -7.25 0.69
N GLU A 39 -15.99 -7.23 1.32
CA GLU A 39 -15.84 -7.72 2.70
C GLU A 39 -16.75 -6.92 3.63
N ASN A 40 -17.40 -7.60 4.58
CA ASN A 40 -18.36 -6.98 5.47
C ASN A 40 -17.72 -5.81 6.26
N GLY A 41 -18.32 -4.63 6.14
CA GLY A 41 -17.86 -3.41 6.80
C GLY A 41 -16.63 -2.74 6.16
N ALA A 42 -16.10 -3.25 5.04
CA ALA A 42 -14.86 -2.72 4.46
C ALA A 42 -15.04 -1.31 3.89
N THR A 43 -16.17 -1.04 3.24
CA THR A 43 -16.51 0.29 2.71
C THR A 43 -16.66 1.29 3.84
N GLU A 44 -17.35 0.91 4.91
CA GLU A 44 -17.58 1.75 6.09
C GLU A 44 -16.28 2.07 6.80
N ARG A 45 -15.41 1.08 7.01
CA ARG A 45 -14.05 1.27 7.57
C ARG A 45 -13.21 2.22 6.70
N TYR A 46 -13.25 2.05 5.38
CA TYR A 46 -12.52 2.90 4.45
C TYR A 46 -13.02 4.36 4.48
N LEU A 47 -14.33 4.57 4.47
CA LEU A 47 -14.91 5.92 4.57
C LEU A 47 -14.61 6.59 5.92
N ALA A 48 -14.66 5.82 7.01
CA ALA A 48 -14.27 6.31 8.33
C ALA A 48 -12.79 6.74 8.35
N PHE A 49 -11.89 5.93 7.77
CA PHE A 49 -10.48 6.29 7.61
C PHE A 49 -10.29 7.61 6.87
N LEU A 50 -10.97 7.80 5.72
CA LEU A 50 -10.88 9.06 4.97
C LEU A 50 -11.39 10.26 5.77
N SER A 51 -12.51 10.12 6.48
CA SER A 51 -13.08 11.19 7.31
C SER A 51 -12.22 11.53 8.54
N SER A 52 -11.34 10.62 8.97
CA SER A 52 -10.54 10.80 10.18
C SER A 52 -9.41 11.82 10.03
N GLY A 53 -8.99 12.15 8.80
CA GLY A 53 -7.87 13.06 8.55
C GLY A 53 -6.63 12.69 9.36
N GLY A 54 -6.02 13.69 10.01
CA GLY A 54 -4.87 13.52 10.90
C GLY A 54 -5.23 13.37 12.39
N SER A 55 -6.41 12.85 12.72
CA SER A 55 -6.92 12.82 14.11
C SER A 55 -6.19 11.84 15.05
N LYS A 56 -5.50 10.82 14.51
CA LYS A 56 -4.68 9.88 15.27
C LYS A 56 -3.36 9.60 14.55
N TYR A 57 -2.50 8.80 15.18
CA TYR A 57 -1.27 8.34 14.54
C TYR A 57 -1.58 7.48 13.30
N PRO A 58 -0.80 7.59 12.21
CA PRO A 58 -1.07 6.88 10.96
C PRO A 58 -1.20 5.36 11.11
N LEU A 59 -0.40 4.74 12.00
CA LEU A 59 -0.49 3.31 12.28
C LEU A 59 -1.82 2.92 12.94
N GLU A 60 -2.34 3.76 13.82
CA GLU A 60 -3.63 3.52 14.48
C GLU A 60 -4.78 3.70 13.47
N LEU A 61 -4.73 4.75 12.65
CA LEU A 61 -5.75 5.00 11.62
C LEU A 61 -5.82 3.85 10.61
N LEU A 62 -4.67 3.33 10.17
CA LEU A 62 -4.62 2.18 9.27
C LEU A 62 -5.10 0.90 9.95
N HIS A 63 -4.74 0.69 11.22
CA HIS A 63 -5.23 -0.46 11.99
C HIS A 63 -6.75 -0.44 12.14
N ASP A 64 -7.34 0.72 12.47
CA ASP A 64 -8.80 0.91 12.52
C ASP A 64 -9.47 0.66 11.17
N ALA A 65 -8.79 1.01 10.06
CA ALA A 65 -9.22 0.72 8.69
C ALA A 65 -9.05 -0.77 8.31
N GLY A 66 -8.41 -1.57 9.17
CA GLY A 66 -8.17 -3.00 9.01
C GLY A 66 -6.80 -3.38 8.45
N VAL A 67 -5.86 -2.44 8.29
CA VAL A 67 -4.49 -2.69 7.82
C VAL A 67 -3.51 -2.60 8.98
N ASP A 68 -2.87 -3.71 9.33
CA ASP A 68 -1.81 -3.71 10.35
C ASP A 68 -0.40 -3.72 9.74
N LEU A 69 0.19 -2.53 9.59
CA LEU A 69 1.57 -2.36 9.11
C LEU A 69 2.66 -2.79 10.11
N ARG A 70 2.30 -3.29 11.30
CA ARG A 70 3.25 -3.90 12.24
C ARG A 70 3.52 -5.37 11.92
N THR A 71 2.78 -5.93 10.97
CA THR A 71 2.91 -7.30 10.49
C THR A 71 3.42 -7.31 9.05
N PRO A 72 4.01 -8.41 8.56
CA PRO A 72 4.43 -8.52 7.16
C PRO A 72 3.24 -8.64 6.18
N GLU A 73 2.04 -8.97 6.66
CA GLU A 73 0.87 -9.32 5.85
C GLU A 73 0.56 -8.30 4.73
N PRO A 74 0.53 -6.97 4.97
CA PRO A 74 0.18 -6.02 3.91
C PRO A 74 1.20 -6.01 2.76
N ILE A 75 2.47 -6.23 3.06
CA ILE A 75 3.54 -6.28 2.06
C ILE A 75 3.44 -7.58 1.27
N GLU A 76 3.29 -8.72 1.94
CA GLU A 76 3.12 -10.03 1.30
C GLU A 76 1.89 -10.07 0.39
N ALA A 77 0.78 -9.49 0.84
CA ALA A 77 -0.44 -9.37 0.02
C ALA A 77 -0.23 -8.54 -1.25
N THR A 78 0.60 -7.49 -1.17
CA THR A 78 0.93 -6.62 -2.31
C THR A 78 1.84 -7.32 -3.31
N ILE A 79 2.85 -8.05 -2.82
CA ILE A 79 3.72 -8.87 -3.67
C ILE A 79 2.91 -9.98 -4.36
N SER A 80 2.01 -10.63 -3.63
CA SER A 80 1.12 -11.66 -4.20
C SER A 80 0.17 -11.09 -5.26
N LEU A 81 -0.31 -9.87 -5.07
CA LEU A 81 -1.10 -9.16 -6.09
C LEU A 81 -0.26 -8.90 -7.34
N PHE A 82 0.97 -8.41 -7.18
CA PHE A 82 1.88 -8.16 -8.30
C PHE A 82 2.19 -9.43 -9.08
N ASP A 83 2.54 -10.52 -8.40
CA ASP A 83 2.83 -11.84 -9.00
C ASP A 83 1.67 -12.35 -9.85
N ARG A 84 0.45 -12.27 -9.32
CA ARG A 84 -0.76 -12.64 -10.06
C ARG A 84 -0.97 -11.78 -11.31
N LEU A 85 -0.75 -10.46 -11.22
CA LEU A 85 -0.93 -9.56 -12.36
C LEU A 85 0.12 -9.79 -13.45
N VAL A 86 1.36 -10.12 -13.07
CA VAL A 86 2.41 -10.49 -14.02
C VAL A 86 2.06 -11.81 -14.70
N THR A 87 1.61 -12.82 -13.95
CA THR A 87 1.17 -14.11 -14.50
C THR A 87 0.01 -13.91 -15.50
N GLU A 88 -1.00 -13.12 -15.13
CA GLU A 88 -2.13 -12.80 -16.01
C GLU A 88 -1.67 -12.09 -17.30
N LEU A 89 -0.71 -11.17 -17.20
CA LEU A 89 -0.12 -10.51 -18.37
C LEU A 89 0.62 -11.50 -19.27
N GLU A 90 1.41 -12.43 -18.69
CA GLU A 90 2.13 -13.45 -19.46
C GLU A 90 1.17 -14.36 -20.23
N GLU A 91 0.09 -14.81 -19.60
CA GLU A 91 -0.95 -15.62 -20.25
C GLU A 91 -1.61 -14.89 -21.42
N LEU A 92 -1.96 -13.61 -21.24
CA LEU A 92 -2.58 -12.79 -22.30
C LEU A 92 -1.66 -12.51 -23.50
N LEU A 93 -0.35 -12.62 -23.32
CA LEU A 93 0.65 -12.42 -24.37
C LEU A 93 1.03 -13.73 -25.11
N GLN A 94 0.51 -14.88 -24.68
CA GLN A 94 0.75 -16.17 -25.36
C GLN A 94 -0.24 -16.45 -26.51
N ASP A 95 -1.23 -15.57 -26.72
CA ASP A 95 -2.14 -15.54 -27.88
C ASP A 95 -1.63 -14.59 -28.98
#